data_AF-A0A228I3V7-F1
#
_entry.id   AF-A0A228I3V7-F1
#
_cell.length_a   1.000
_cell.length_b   1.000
_cell.length_c   1.000
_cell.angle_alpha   90.00
_cell.angle_beta   90.00
_cell.angle_gamma   90.00
#
_symmetry.space_group_name_H-M   'P 1'
#
loop_
_entity.id
_entity.type
_entity.pdbx_description
1 polymer ?
#
loop_
_entity_poly.entity_id
_entity_poly.type
_entity_poly.pdbx_seq_one_letter_code
_entity_poly.pdbx_strand_id
1 'polypeptide(L)'
;MTADKLAILIAVIGAGSYFQTVTGFGLGMIVMGATSGFGLAPLATVATLMSVVSLANGATALPGRLHHIDWRAVGAATLGILPSVVAGVLLLECLSRSAADLLQLILGAVVLYGGLSAALRPAPLTERSDNRSFFVSGLFGGLLSGMFGVSGPPLIFQFYRQPLTLVQIRCALIVLFTTTSATRVLYSACEGQLDRDIWVLAAIATPVVMLTTVAARHYPPPLSPVALRRLAFGVLMAIGIGLIATSLPPLLHRA
;
A
#
# COMPACT_ATOMS: atom_id res chain seq x y z
N MET A 1 3.77 12.46 -19.60
CA MET A 1 2.72 12.93 -18.67
C MET A 1 2.62 14.44 -18.76
N THR A 2 1.42 15.04 -18.77
CA THR A 2 1.28 16.52 -18.81
C THR A 2 1.65 17.13 -17.45
N ALA A 3 2.05 18.41 -17.43
CA ALA A 3 2.44 19.12 -16.20
C ALA A 3 1.32 19.11 -15.15
N ASP A 4 0.06 19.28 -15.57
CA ASP A 4 -1.10 19.27 -14.67
C ASP A 4 -1.28 17.90 -14.00
N LYS A 5 -1.17 16.81 -14.77
CA LYS A 5 -1.29 15.44 -14.24
C LYS A 5 -0.15 15.13 -13.27
N LEU A 6 1.07 15.60 -13.55
CA LEU A 6 2.20 15.49 -12.65
C LEU A 6 1.93 16.21 -11.33
N ALA A 7 1.49 17.47 -11.39
CA ALA A 7 1.20 18.27 -10.20
C ALA A 7 0.13 17.62 -9.32
N ILE A 8 -0.96 17.13 -9.93
CA ILE A 8 -2.02 16.42 -9.21
C ILE A 8 -1.50 15.12 -8.59
N LEU A 9 -0.71 14.33 -9.32
CA LEU A 9 -0.13 13.09 -8.80
C LEU A 9 0.76 13.34 -7.58
N ILE A 10 1.65 14.33 -7.66
CA ILE A 10 2.54 14.70 -6.55
C ILE A 10 1.74 15.23 -5.36
N ALA A 11 0.69 16.03 -5.60
CA ALA A 11 -0.21 16.50 -4.53
C ALA A 11 -0.93 15.32 -3.83
N VAL A 12 -1.43 14.36 -4.61
CA VAL A 12 -2.06 13.14 -4.09
C VAL A 12 -1.08 12.28 -3.30
N ILE A 13 0.16 12.13 -3.78
CA ILE A 13 1.24 11.44 -3.05
C ILE A 13 1.54 12.15 -1.73
N GLY A 14 1.68 13.48 -1.75
CA GLY A 14 1.91 14.27 -0.55
C GLY A 14 0.77 14.17 0.46
N ALA A 15 -0.48 14.29 0.02
CA ALA A 15 -1.66 14.12 0.85
C ALA A 15 -1.75 12.70 1.43
N GLY A 16 -1.53 11.67 0.61
CA GLY A 16 -1.52 10.27 1.04
C GLY A 16 -0.39 9.98 2.04
N SER A 17 0.77 10.59 1.88
CA SER A 17 1.94 10.46 2.77
C SER A 17 1.69 11.12 4.12
N TYR A 18 1.16 12.34 4.10
CA TYR A 18 0.71 13.03 5.31
C TYR A 18 -0.32 12.17 6.03
N PHE A 19 -1.33 11.71 5.30
CA PHE A 19 -2.40 10.88 5.84
C PHE A 19 -1.89 9.59 6.48
N GLN A 20 -1.00 8.87 5.80
CA GLN A 20 -0.35 7.67 6.31
C GLN A 20 0.50 7.95 7.54
N THR A 21 1.20 9.07 7.59
CA THR A 21 2.03 9.39 8.75
C THR A 21 1.20 9.59 10.01
N VAL A 22 0.05 10.27 9.89
CA VAL A 22 -0.83 10.51 11.05
C VAL A 22 -1.67 9.26 11.40
N THR A 23 -2.14 8.50 10.42
CA THR A 23 -3.02 7.33 10.64
C THR A 23 -2.29 5.99 10.80
N GLY A 24 -1.10 5.86 10.24
CA GLY A 24 -0.32 4.63 10.17
C GLY A 24 -0.67 3.70 8.99
N PHE A 25 -1.59 4.07 8.09
CA PHE A 25 -2.01 3.24 6.96
C PHE A 25 -2.45 4.08 5.76
N GLY A 26 -2.65 3.44 4.61
CA GLY A 26 -3.46 4.03 3.54
C GLY A 26 -2.75 4.89 2.49
N LEU A 27 -1.43 5.15 2.57
CA LEU A 27 -0.70 5.86 1.50
C LEU A 27 -0.99 5.20 0.14
N GLY A 28 -0.66 3.92 0.02
CA GLY A 28 -0.79 3.21 -1.24
C GLY A 28 -2.24 3.14 -1.73
N MET A 29 -3.21 2.98 -0.83
CA MET A 29 -4.64 2.90 -1.21
C MET A 29 -5.20 4.23 -1.66
N ILE A 30 -4.87 5.32 -0.96
CA ILE A 30 -5.31 6.68 -1.33
C ILE A 30 -4.66 7.07 -2.66
N VAL A 31 -3.34 6.90 -2.78
CA VAL A 31 -2.62 7.27 -4.00
C VAL A 31 -3.07 6.44 -5.18
N MET A 32 -3.15 5.11 -5.02
CA MET A 32 -3.57 4.22 -6.11
C MET A 32 -5.01 4.48 -6.51
N GLY A 33 -5.92 4.61 -5.55
CA GLY A 33 -7.34 4.82 -5.83
C GLY A 33 -7.64 6.19 -6.44
N ALA A 34 -7.05 7.28 -5.92
CA ALA A 34 -7.20 8.61 -6.50
C ALA A 34 -6.55 8.67 -7.90
N THR A 35 -5.36 8.11 -8.07
CA THR A 35 -4.68 8.11 -9.37
C THR A 35 -5.47 7.32 -10.42
N SER A 36 -6.04 6.18 -10.04
CA SER A 36 -6.92 5.38 -10.91
C SER A 36 -8.19 6.13 -11.25
N GLY A 37 -8.87 6.71 -10.26
CA GLY A 37 -10.15 7.42 -10.45
C GLY A 37 -10.03 8.66 -11.34
N PHE A 38 -8.89 9.37 -11.27
CA PHE A 38 -8.64 10.55 -12.12
C PHE A 38 -7.88 10.23 -13.42
N GLY A 39 -7.51 8.97 -13.67
CA GLY A 39 -6.77 8.58 -14.88
C GLY A 39 -5.44 9.34 -15.07
N LEU A 40 -4.71 9.58 -13.97
CA LEU A 40 -3.49 10.42 -14.03
C LEU A 40 -2.32 9.68 -14.68
N ALA A 41 -2.18 8.38 -14.38
CA ALA A 41 -1.12 7.52 -14.90
C ALA A 41 -1.54 6.04 -14.91
N PRO A 42 -0.89 5.19 -15.73
CA PRO A 42 -1.13 3.75 -15.70
C PRO A 42 -0.91 3.16 -14.31
N LEU A 43 -1.78 2.23 -13.89
CA LEU A 43 -1.72 1.57 -12.58
C LEU A 43 -0.35 0.95 -12.32
N ALA A 44 0.22 0.28 -13.32
CA ALA A 44 1.55 -0.33 -13.24
C ALA A 44 2.65 0.69 -12.91
N THR A 45 2.66 1.84 -13.59
CA THR A 45 3.62 2.93 -13.35
C THR A 45 3.54 3.45 -11.92
N VAL A 46 2.33 3.69 -11.43
CA VAL A 46 2.11 4.26 -10.09
C VAL A 46 2.45 3.25 -9.01
N ALA A 47 2.10 1.98 -9.19
CA ALA A 47 2.48 0.92 -8.28
C ALA A 47 4.01 0.78 -8.19
N THR A 48 4.74 0.93 -9.31
CA THR A 48 6.22 0.92 -9.36
C THR A 48 6.82 2.12 -8.68
N LEU A 49 6.30 3.32 -8.97
CA LEU A 49 6.67 4.53 -8.24
C LEU A 49 6.50 4.37 -6.72
N MET A 50 5.34 3.87 -6.28
CA MET A 50 5.05 3.66 -4.85
C MET A 50 5.98 2.62 -4.22
N SER A 51 6.38 1.58 -4.96
CA SER A 51 7.34 0.58 -4.48
C SER A 51 8.73 1.19 -4.28
N VAL A 52 9.21 2.02 -5.21
CA VAL A 52 10.49 2.72 -5.08
C VAL A 52 10.48 3.68 -3.89
N VAL A 53 9.42 4.48 -3.76
CA VAL A 53 9.25 5.42 -2.63
C VAL A 53 9.17 4.68 -1.30
N SER A 54 8.43 3.58 -1.24
CA SER A 54 8.31 2.73 -0.05
C SER A 54 9.66 2.11 0.35
N LEU A 55 10.46 1.70 -0.62
CA LEU A 55 11.82 1.19 -0.38
C LEU A 55 12.73 2.25 0.24
N ALA A 56 12.66 3.50 -0.25
CA ALA A 56 13.39 4.62 0.33
C ALA A 56 12.94 4.92 1.78
N ASN A 57 11.64 4.82 2.06
CA ASN A 57 11.11 4.96 3.41
C ASN A 57 11.59 3.83 4.34
N GLY A 58 11.62 2.59 3.85
CA GLY A 58 12.18 1.45 4.58
C GLY A 58 13.65 1.67 4.98
N ALA A 59 14.48 2.12 4.03
CA ALA A 59 15.90 2.39 4.26
C ALA A 59 16.16 3.44 5.34
N THR A 60 15.28 4.43 5.47
CA THR A 60 15.41 5.50 6.47
C THR A 60 14.80 5.15 7.83
N ALA A 61 13.73 4.34 7.86
CA ALA A 61 12.98 4.05 9.08
C ALA A 61 13.50 2.84 9.87
N LEU A 62 14.19 1.91 9.21
CA LEU A 62 14.60 0.62 9.76
C LEU A 62 15.89 0.61 10.63
N PRO A 63 16.90 1.47 10.40
CA PRO A 63 18.14 1.44 11.19
C PRO A 63 17.90 1.57 12.70
N GLY A 64 18.52 0.68 13.49
CA GLY A 64 18.50 0.71 14.96
C GLY A 64 17.26 0.14 15.63
N ARG A 65 16.27 -0.42 14.89
CA ARG A 65 15.01 -0.92 15.47
C ARG A 65 14.75 -2.43 15.32
N LEU A 66 15.70 -3.16 14.75
CA LEU A 66 15.55 -4.57 14.38
C LEU A 66 15.44 -5.56 15.55
N HIS A 67 15.89 -5.17 16.75
CA HIS A 67 15.93 -6.05 17.92
C HIS A 67 14.54 -6.41 18.48
N HIS A 68 13.49 -5.69 18.09
CA HIS A 68 12.13 -5.90 18.60
C HIS A 68 11.30 -6.88 17.74
N ILE A 69 11.90 -7.52 16.74
CA ILE A 69 11.15 -8.24 15.70
C ILE A 69 10.98 -9.72 16.05
N ASP A 70 9.74 -10.20 15.95
CA ASP A 70 9.45 -11.64 15.93
C ASP A 70 9.83 -12.21 14.55
N TRP A 71 11.08 -12.63 14.42
CA TRP A 71 11.64 -13.14 13.17
C TRP A 71 10.96 -14.41 12.65
N ARG A 72 10.29 -15.19 13.52
CA ARG A 72 9.51 -16.35 13.08
C ARG A 72 8.25 -15.91 12.34
N ALA A 73 7.53 -14.91 12.88
CA ALA A 73 6.34 -14.36 12.24
C ALA A 73 6.69 -13.63 10.93
N VAL A 74 7.74 -12.80 10.96
CA VAL A 74 8.24 -12.09 9.77
C VAL A 74 8.74 -13.07 8.71
N GLY A 75 9.53 -14.08 9.08
CA GLY A 75 10.00 -15.10 8.15
C GLY A 75 8.87 -15.86 7.47
N ALA A 76 7.85 -16.27 8.23
CA ALA A 76 6.68 -16.95 7.66
C ALA A 76 5.90 -16.06 6.68
N ALA A 77 5.68 -14.78 7.02
CA ALA A 77 5.06 -13.83 6.11
C ALA A 77 5.91 -13.57 4.86
N THR A 78 7.23 -13.44 5.01
CA THR A 78 8.17 -13.24 3.90
C THR A 78 8.13 -14.40 2.92
N LEU A 79 8.04 -15.65 3.39
CA LEU A 79 7.90 -16.82 2.51
C LEU A 79 6.63 -16.76 1.63
N GLY A 80 5.53 -16.18 2.14
CA GLY A 80 4.32 -15.92 1.35
C GLY A 80 4.46 -14.71 0.42
N ILE A 81 5.19 -13.67 0.86
CA ILE A 81 5.38 -12.42 0.12
C ILE A 81 6.17 -12.63 -1.16
N LEU A 82 7.32 -13.31 -1.10
CA LEU A 82 8.25 -13.38 -2.23
C LEU A 82 7.60 -13.91 -3.53
N PRO A 83 6.95 -15.10 -3.54
CA PRO A 83 6.30 -15.59 -4.75
C PRO A 83 5.04 -14.80 -5.12
N SER A 84 4.30 -14.30 -4.12
CA SER A 84 3.02 -13.63 -4.38
C SER A 84 3.20 -12.22 -4.95
N VAL A 85 4.26 -11.50 -4.61
CA VAL A 85 4.59 -10.22 -5.23
C VAL A 85 4.81 -10.39 -6.73
N VAL A 86 5.61 -11.38 -7.13
CA VAL A 86 5.86 -11.69 -8.56
C VAL A 86 4.56 -12.07 -9.26
N ALA A 87 3.78 -12.97 -8.66
CA ALA A 87 2.46 -13.34 -9.18
C ALA A 87 1.52 -12.13 -9.31
N GLY A 88 1.56 -11.19 -8.36
CA GLY A 88 0.75 -9.97 -8.38
C GLY A 88 1.16 -9.00 -9.49
N VAL A 89 2.45 -8.85 -9.77
CA VAL A 89 2.93 -8.03 -10.90
C VAL A 89 2.48 -8.64 -12.23
N LEU A 90 2.67 -9.95 -12.40
CA LEU A 90 2.22 -10.67 -13.60
C LEU A 90 0.70 -10.56 -13.79
N LEU A 91 -0.06 -10.71 -12.71
CA LEU A 91 -1.52 -10.60 -12.74
C LEU A 91 -1.96 -9.17 -13.11
N LEU A 92 -1.27 -8.15 -12.57
CA LEU A 92 -1.50 -6.76 -12.94
C LEU A 92 -1.27 -6.53 -14.43
N GLU A 93 -0.16 -7.01 -14.98
CA GLU A 93 0.16 -6.86 -16.40
C GLU A 93 -0.89 -7.54 -17.28
N CYS A 94 -1.25 -8.77 -16.94
CA CYS A 94 -2.28 -9.53 -17.67
C CYS A 94 -3.64 -8.82 -17.63
N LEU A 95 -4.12 -8.43 -16.45
CA LEU A 95 -5.40 -7.74 -16.31
C LEU A 95 -5.39 -6.33 -16.88
N SER A 96 -4.26 -5.62 -16.84
CA SER A 96 -4.15 -4.28 -17.42
C SER A 96 -4.34 -4.30 -18.95
N ARG A 97 -3.97 -5.39 -19.61
CA ARG A 97 -4.14 -5.57 -21.06
C ARG A 97 -5.52 -6.13 -21.43
N SER A 98 -6.00 -7.10 -20.65
CA SER A 98 -7.18 -7.90 -21.02
C SER A 98 -8.48 -7.44 -20.34
N ALA A 99 -8.41 -6.89 -19.13
CA ALA A 99 -9.59 -6.62 -18.29
C ALA A 99 -9.36 -5.46 -17.30
N ALA A 100 -9.09 -4.25 -17.82
CA ALA A 100 -8.85 -3.07 -17.00
C ALA A 100 -10.00 -2.74 -16.03
N ASP A 101 -11.25 -2.98 -16.44
CA ASP A 101 -12.43 -2.77 -15.58
C ASP A 101 -12.45 -3.74 -14.40
N LEU A 102 -12.09 -5.02 -14.61
CA LEU A 102 -11.97 -5.99 -13.54
C LEU A 102 -10.84 -5.62 -12.57
N LEU A 103 -9.72 -5.13 -13.09
CA LEU A 103 -8.61 -4.67 -12.28
C LEU A 103 -9.01 -3.48 -11.38
N GLN A 104 -9.76 -2.51 -11.92
CA GLN A 104 -10.31 -1.40 -11.14
C GLN A 104 -11.33 -1.86 -10.11
N LEU A 105 -12.19 -2.84 -10.44
CA LEU A 105 -13.12 -3.43 -9.49
C LEU A 105 -12.38 -4.10 -8.32
N ILE A 106 -11.33 -4.89 -8.61
CA ILE A 106 -10.48 -5.51 -7.59
C ILE A 106 -9.81 -4.43 -6.73
N LEU A 107 -9.26 -3.38 -7.35
CA LEU A 107 -8.68 -2.26 -6.61
C LEU A 107 -9.71 -1.60 -5.68
N GLY A 108 -10.92 -1.33 -6.18
CA GLY A 108 -12.01 -0.78 -5.39
C GLY A 108 -12.36 -1.66 -4.19
N ALA A 109 -12.48 -2.97 -4.39
CA ALA A 109 -12.71 -3.93 -3.31
C ALA A 109 -11.58 -3.95 -2.27
N VAL A 110 -10.33 -3.87 -2.71
CA VAL A 110 -9.15 -3.80 -1.81
C VAL A 110 -9.13 -2.50 -1.01
N VAL A 111 -9.46 -1.37 -1.64
CA VAL A 111 -9.57 -0.06 -0.98
C VAL A 111 -10.71 -0.08 0.04
N LEU A 112 -11.85 -0.69 -0.27
CA LEU A 112 -12.95 -0.86 0.68
C LEU A 112 -12.53 -1.74 1.87
N TYR A 113 -11.91 -2.89 1.61
CA TYR A 113 -11.41 -3.76 2.66
C TYR A 113 -10.41 -3.02 3.55
N GLY A 114 -9.49 -2.26 2.95
CA GLY A 114 -8.55 -1.41 3.68
C GLY A 114 -9.22 -0.36 4.56
N GLY A 115 -10.23 0.34 4.04
CA GLY A 115 -11.03 1.27 4.82
C GLY A 115 -11.73 0.58 5.99
N LEU A 116 -12.42 -0.53 5.74
CA LEU A 116 -13.10 -1.29 6.78
C LEU A 116 -12.12 -1.78 7.86
N SER A 117 -10.96 -2.29 7.46
CA SER A 117 -9.90 -2.72 8.39
C SER A 117 -9.38 -1.58 9.27
N ALA A 118 -9.39 -0.34 8.77
CA ALA A 118 -9.00 0.83 9.56
C ALA A 118 -10.06 1.24 10.60
N ALA A 119 -11.34 1.01 10.30
CA ALA A 119 -12.44 1.27 11.21
C ALA A 119 -12.57 0.16 12.28
N LEU A 120 -12.39 -1.09 11.88
CA LEU A 120 -12.43 -2.26 12.75
C LEU A 120 -11.18 -2.28 13.63
N ARG A 121 -11.31 -1.84 14.89
CA ARG A 121 -10.25 -1.88 15.90
C ARG A 121 -10.04 -3.35 16.30
N PRO A 122 -9.07 -4.10 15.75
CA PRO A 122 -8.97 -5.51 16.07
C PRO A 122 -8.46 -5.60 17.51
N ALA A 123 -9.22 -6.30 18.37
CA ALA A 123 -8.71 -6.60 19.71
C ALA A 123 -7.48 -7.53 19.57
N PRO A 124 -6.40 -7.28 20.32
CA PRO A 124 -5.30 -8.23 20.40
C PRO A 124 -5.82 -9.59 20.87
N LEU A 125 -5.32 -10.65 20.24
CA LEU A 125 -5.54 -12.03 20.65
C LEU A 125 -4.79 -12.30 21.96
N THR A 126 -5.30 -13.25 22.75
CA THR A 126 -4.66 -13.73 23.98
C THR A 126 -3.36 -14.44 23.70
N GLU A 127 -3.31 -15.20 22.60
CA GLU A 127 -2.13 -15.95 22.16
C GLU A 127 -1.71 -15.55 20.76
N ARG A 128 -0.42 -15.71 20.50
CA ARG A 128 0.17 -15.48 19.18
C ARG A 128 -0.42 -16.49 18.18
N SER A 129 -0.82 -16.00 17.01
CA SER A 129 -1.27 -16.85 15.91
C SER A 129 -0.16 -17.77 15.39
N ASP A 130 -0.57 -18.89 14.79
CA ASP A 130 0.38 -19.81 14.16
C ASP A 130 1.09 -19.16 12.94
N ASN A 131 2.29 -19.64 12.65
CA ASN A 131 3.11 -19.20 11.51
C ASN A 131 2.38 -19.35 10.17
N ARG A 132 1.48 -20.32 10.02
CA ARG A 132 0.63 -20.46 8.83
C ARG A 132 -0.25 -19.24 8.59
N SER A 133 -0.78 -18.62 9.65
CA SER A 133 -1.60 -17.42 9.54
C SER A 133 -0.79 -16.22 9.04
N PHE A 134 0.45 -16.08 9.49
CA PHE A 134 1.38 -15.07 8.97
C PHE A 134 1.77 -15.32 7.51
N PHE A 135 2.01 -16.59 7.14
CA PHE A 135 2.26 -16.96 5.74
C PHE A 135 1.10 -16.58 4.82
N VAL A 136 -0.15 -16.93 5.19
CA VAL A 136 -1.34 -16.59 4.40
C VAL A 136 -1.53 -15.07 4.30
N SER A 137 -1.35 -14.35 5.41
CA SER A 137 -1.39 -12.89 5.41
C SER A 137 -0.29 -12.29 4.50
N GLY A 138 0.91 -12.87 4.52
CA GLY A 138 2.00 -12.51 3.61
C GLY A 138 1.71 -12.82 2.15
N LEU A 139 1.03 -13.94 1.85
CA LEU A 139 0.61 -14.30 0.50
C LEU A 139 -0.36 -13.26 -0.08
N PHE A 140 -1.41 -12.90 0.66
CA PHE A 140 -2.35 -11.87 0.21
C PHE A 140 -1.72 -10.47 0.20
N GLY A 141 -0.94 -10.14 1.22
CA GLY A 141 -0.23 -8.86 1.29
C GLY A 141 0.76 -8.68 0.15
N GLY A 142 1.52 -9.73 -0.20
CA GLY A 142 2.45 -9.71 -1.32
C GLY A 142 1.72 -9.65 -2.66
N LEU A 143 0.63 -10.41 -2.86
CA LEU A 143 -0.18 -10.34 -4.08
C LEU A 143 -0.71 -8.91 -4.32
N LEU A 144 -1.32 -8.30 -3.32
CA LEU A 144 -1.81 -6.92 -3.41
C LEU A 144 -0.67 -5.90 -3.59
N SER A 145 0.48 -6.15 -2.98
CA SER A 145 1.68 -5.34 -3.19
C SER A 145 2.19 -5.44 -4.61
N GLY A 146 2.19 -6.63 -5.20
CA GLY A 146 2.54 -6.87 -6.60
C GLY A 146 1.59 -6.13 -7.55
N MET A 147 0.29 -6.27 -7.31
CA MET A 147 -0.72 -5.67 -8.18
C MET A 147 -0.80 -4.14 -8.09
N PHE A 148 -0.73 -3.59 -6.89
CA PHE A 148 -1.11 -2.18 -6.67
C PHE A 148 -0.04 -1.37 -5.93
N GLY A 149 1.09 -1.97 -5.55
CA GLY A 149 2.04 -1.32 -4.64
C GLY A 149 1.47 -1.14 -3.23
N VAL A 150 0.42 -1.91 -2.88
CA VAL A 150 -0.27 -1.85 -1.59
C VAL A 150 -0.19 -3.19 -0.88
N SER A 151 0.70 -3.32 0.11
CA SER A 151 0.87 -4.54 0.93
C SER A 151 0.00 -4.58 2.20
N GLY A 152 -0.67 -3.46 2.50
CA GLY A 152 -1.12 -3.10 3.84
C GLY A 152 -2.20 -4.00 4.47
N PRO A 153 -3.42 -4.09 3.92
CA PRO A 153 -4.57 -4.51 4.72
C PRO A 153 -4.46 -5.90 5.37
N PRO A 154 -4.04 -6.98 4.66
CA PRO A 154 -3.91 -8.31 5.28
C PRO A 154 -2.83 -8.37 6.37
N LEU A 155 -1.67 -7.76 6.10
CA LEU A 155 -0.51 -7.74 7.00
C LEU A 155 -0.78 -6.87 8.23
N ILE A 156 -1.33 -5.67 8.02
CA ILE A 156 -1.72 -4.75 9.11
C ILE A 156 -2.74 -5.45 10.00
N PHE A 157 -3.82 -6.00 9.43
CA PHE A 157 -4.86 -6.67 10.20
C PHE A 157 -4.29 -7.84 11.01
N GLN A 158 -3.43 -8.67 10.40
CA GLN A 158 -2.81 -9.81 11.08
C GLN A 158 -1.91 -9.39 12.24
N PHE A 159 -1.00 -8.44 12.03
CA PHE A 159 -0.03 -8.04 13.05
C PHE A 159 -0.66 -7.22 14.19
N TYR A 160 -1.68 -6.41 13.91
CA TYR A 160 -2.40 -5.67 14.96
C TYR A 160 -3.24 -6.56 15.89
N ARG A 161 -3.55 -7.79 15.47
CA ARG A 161 -4.23 -8.79 16.31
C ARG A 161 -3.28 -9.60 17.19
N GLN A 162 -1.98 -9.44 17.08
CA GLN A 162 -1.04 -10.23 17.88
C GLN A 162 -0.83 -9.61 19.26
N PRO A 163 -0.48 -10.40 20.29
CA PRO A 163 -0.09 -9.90 21.61
C PRO A 163 1.32 -9.28 21.57
N LEU A 164 1.52 -8.30 20.69
CA LEU A 164 2.77 -7.58 20.46
C LEU A 164 2.61 -6.11 20.82
N THR A 165 3.69 -5.48 21.26
CA THR A 165 3.70 -4.03 21.48
C THR A 165 3.62 -3.29 20.14
N LEU A 166 3.13 -2.05 20.17
CA LEU A 166 3.00 -1.22 18.97
C LEU A 166 4.34 -0.99 18.25
N VAL A 167 5.45 -0.95 19.00
CA VAL A 167 6.81 -0.81 18.43
C VAL A 167 7.17 -2.05 17.62
N GLN A 168 6.91 -3.25 18.16
CA GLN A 168 7.19 -4.51 17.47
C GLN A 168 6.36 -4.64 16.19
N ILE A 169 5.07 -4.31 16.25
CA ILE A 169 4.16 -4.30 15.09
C ILE A 169 4.69 -3.37 14.00
N ARG A 170 5.03 -2.13 14.35
CA ARG A 170 5.57 -1.15 13.40
C ARG A 170 6.87 -1.63 12.76
N CYS A 171 7.80 -2.16 13.53
CA CYS A 171 9.07 -2.65 13.00
C CYS A 171 8.87 -3.83 12.06
N ALA A 172 8.02 -4.80 12.42
CA ALA A 172 7.71 -5.94 11.57
C ALA A 172 7.05 -5.51 10.25
N LEU A 173 6.07 -4.60 10.30
CA LEU A 173 5.42 -4.08 9.09
C LEU A 173 6.39 -3.31 8.19
N ILE A 174 7.29 -2.51 8.75
CA ILE A 174 8.33 -1.82 7.95
C ILE A 174 9.21 -2.85 7.23
N VAL A 175 9.67 -3.91 7.91
CA VAL A 175 10.47 -4.97 7.27
C VAL A 175 9.68 -5.63 6.14
N LEU A 176 8.43 -6.02 6.39
CA LEU A 176 7.60 -6.71 5.41
C LEU A 176 7.30 -5.82 4.20
N PHE A 177 6.95 -4.55 4.41
CA PHE A 177 6.71 -3.60 3.31
C PHE A 177 7.98 -3.28 2.54
N THR A 178 9.13 -3.22 3.21
CA THR A 178 10.44 -3.08 2.55
C THR A 178 10.71 -4.31 1.70
N THR A 179 10.40 -5.51 2.20
CA THR A 179 10.59 -6.78 1.48
C THR A 179 9.69 -6.86 0.25
N THR A 180 8.41 -6.51 0.37
CA THR A 180 7.49 -6.49 -0.78
C THR A 180 7.96 -5.48 -1.83
N SER A 181 8.36 -4.28 -1.39
CA SER A 181 8.83 -3.21 -2.27
C SER A 181 10.12 -3.59 -2.98
N ALA A 182 11.09 -4.15 -2.26
CA ALA A 182 12.36 -4.62 -2.82
C ALA A 182 12.13 -5.73 -3.85
N THR A 183 11.30 -6.72 -3.53
CA THR A 183 10.96 -7.82 -4.45
C THR A 183 10.33 -7.29 -5.73
N ARG A 184 9.38 -6.35 -5.61
CA ARG A 184 8.69 -5.77 -6.76
C ARG A 184 9.61 -4.91 -7.62
N VAL A 185 10.43 -4.05 -7.00
CA VAL A 185 11.42 -3.22 -7.70
C VAL A 185 12.45 -4.10 -8.41
N LEU A 186 12.95 -5.15 -7.76
CA LEU A 186 13.89 -6.09 -8.37
C LEU A 186 13.27 -6.78 -9.59
N TYR A 187 12.05 -7.29 -9.47
CA TYR A 187 11.33 -7.90 -10.58
C TYR A 187 11.14 -6.91 -11.75
N SER A 188 10.62 -5.71 -11.47
CA SER A 188 10.46 -4.67 -12.50
C SER A 188 11.80 -4.22 -13.11
N ALA A 189 12.90 -4.26 -12.37
CA ALA A 189 14.23 -3.99 -12.91
C ALA A 189 14.68 -5.08 -13.88
N CYS A 190 14.48 -6.36 -13.53
CA CYS A 190 14.80 -7.50 -14.38
C CYS A 190 13.99 -7.49 -15.68
N GLU A 191 12.72 -7.09 -15.62
CA GLU A 191 11.83 -6.96 -16.78
C GLU A 191 12.07 -5.67 -17.59
N GLY A 192 13.04 -4.83 -17.21
CA GLY A 192 13.33 -3.57 -17.91
C GLY A 192 12.21 -2.51 -17.80
N GLN A 193 11.32 -2.65 -16.82
CA GLN A 193 10.17 -1.76 -16.62
C GLN A 193 10.51 -0.47 -15.86
N LEU A 194 11.75 -0.35 -15.36
CA LEU A 194 12.25 0.85 -14.68
C LEU A 194 12.85 1.85 -15.68
N ASP A 195 11.99 2.54 -16.40
CA ASP A 195 12.39 3.59 -17.33
C ASP A 195 12.84 4.87 -16.60
N ARG A 196 13.56 5.74 -17.31
CA ARG A 196 14.04 7.05 -16.83
C ARG A 196 12.92 7.89 -16.20
N ASP A 197 11.72 7.83 -16.76
CA ASP A 197 10.55 8.55 -16.25
C ASP A 197 10.18 8.14 -14.82
N ILE A 198 10.26 6.85 -14.49
CA ILE A 198 9.98 6.36 -13.13
C ILE A 198 11.03 6.88 -12.15
N TRP A 199 12.30 6.89 -12.56
CA TRP A 199 13.39 7.42 -11.72
C TRP A 199 13.23 8.92 -11.46
N VAL A 200 12.88 9.70 -12.47
CA VAL A 200 12.61 11.14 -12.33
C VAL A 200 11.41 11.37 -11.41
N LEU A 201 10.32 10.62 -11.60
CA LEU A 201 9.15 10.69 -10.73
C LEU A 201 9.48 10.32 -9.29
N ALA A 202 10.27 9.26 -9.07
CA ALA A 202 10.70 8.85 -7.75
C ALA A 202 11.60 9.91 -7.09
N ALA A 203 12.49 10.53 -7.85
CA ALA A 203 13.36 11.60 -7.37
C ALA A 203 12.57 12.86 -6.96
N ILE A 204 11.45 13.16 -7.62
CA ILE A 204 10.55 14.27 -7.26
C ILE A 204 9.62 13.88 -6.08
N ALA A 205 9.05 12.67 -6.11
CA ALA A 205 8.10 12.21 -5.11
C ALA A 205 8.75 11.96 -3.75
N THR A 206 9.99 11.47 -3.72
CA THR A 206 10.68 11.12 -2.47
C THR A 206 10.86 12.32 -1.53
N PRO A 207 11.40 13.48 -1.96
CA PRO A 207 11.44 14.69 -1.15
C PRO A 207 10.07 15.12 -0.66
N VAL A 208 9.03 15.04 -1.51
CA VAL A 208 7.66 15.41 -1.12
C VAL A 208 7.14 14.49 -0.02
N VAL A 209 7.35 13.18 -0.14
CA VAL A 209 6.98 12.21 0.90
C VAL A 209 7.75 12.47 2.19
N MET A 210 9.06 12.74 2.11
CA MET A 210 9.87 13.07 3.30
C MET A 210 9.40 14.36 3.98
N LEU A 211 9.22 15.44 3.23
CA LEU A 211 8.78 16.74 3.75
C LEU A 211 7.38 16.64 4.37
N THR A 212 6.44 15.97 3.69
CA THR A 212 5.08 15.77 4.21
C THR A 212 5.07 14.85 5.44
N THR A 213 5.94 13.85 5.49
CA THR A 213 6.13 13.01 6.68
C THR A 213 6.65 13.83 7.87
N VAL A 214 7.65 14.69 7.64
CA VAL A 214 8.18 15.59 8.68
C VAL A 214 7.10 16.58 9.14
N ALA A 215 6.38 17.19 8.20
CA ALA A 215 5.29 18.12 8.47
C ALA A 215 4.16 17.44 9.27
N ALA A 216 3.76 16.23 8.91
CA ALA A 216 2.73 15.47 9.63
C ALA A 216 3.13 15.12 11.07
N ARG A 217 4.43 14.92 11.34
CA ARG A 217 4.95 14.67 12.69
C ARG A 217 4.98 15.92 13.55
N HIS A 218 5.32 17.08 12.98
CA HIS A 218 5.42 18.34 13.72
C HIS A 218 4.08 19.08 13.84
N TYR A 219 3.22 18.92 12.83
CA TYR A 219 1.92 19.57 12.74
C TYR A 219 0.83 18.50 12.51
N PRO A 220 0.58 17.60 13.48
CA PRO A 220 -0.54 16.69 13.38
C PRO A 220 -1.85 17.49 13.39
N PRO A 221 -2.88 17.05 12.65
CA PRO A 221 -4.17 17.73 12.64
C PRO A 221 -4.78 17.72 14.05
N PRO A 222 -5.55 18.75 14.44
CA PRO A 222 -6.19 18.86 15.76
C PRO A 222 -7.41 17.92 15.86
N LEU A 223 -7.27 16.68 15.44
CA LEU A 223 -8.30 15.65 15.42
C LEU A 223 -7.95 14.56 16.43
N SER A 224 -8.96 14.03 17.11
CA SER A 224 -8.77 12.88 17.97
C SER A 224 -8.34 11.65 17.13
N PRO A 225 -7.60 10.68 17.71
CA PRO A 225 -7.21 9.46 17.01
C PRO A 225 -8.39 8.67 16.44
N VAL A 226 -9.59 8.83 17.02
CA VAL A 226 -10.84 8.23 16.54
C VAL A 226 -11.39 9.00 15.35
N ALA A 227 -11.43 10.34 15.42
CA ALA A 227 -11.91 11.19 14.33
C ALA A 227 -11.05 11.02 13.06
N LEU A 228 -9.72 10.95 13.23
CA LEU A 228 -8.81 10.75 12.11
C LEU A 228 -9.00 9.39 11.41
N ARG A 229 -9.27 8.32 12.18
CA ARG A 229 -9.59 7.01 11.60
C ARG A 229 -10.94 7.00 10.90
N ARG A 230 -11.95 7.69 11.45
CA ARG A 230 -13.25 7.84 10.79
C ARG A 230 -13.12 8.62 9.47
N LEU A 231 -12.29 9.65 9.46
CA LEU A 231 -11.94 10.38 8.23
C LEU A 231 -11.28 9.44 7.22
N ALA A 232 -10.31 8.64 7.65
CA ALA A 232 -9.65 7.64 6.81
C ALA A 232 -10.63 6.65 6.19
N PHE A 233 -11.49 6.11 7.04
CA PHE A 233 -12.55 5.20 6.64
C PHE A 233 -13.44 5.87 5.59
N GLY A 234 -13.94 7.08 5.86
CA GLY A 234 -14.79 7.82 4.93
C GLY A 234 -14.13 8.08 3.58
N VAL A 235 -12.86 8.51 3.57
CA VAL A 235 -12.09 8.74 2.34
C VAL A 235 -11.90 7.44 1.55
N LEU A 236 -11.49 6.35 2.21
CA LEU A 236 -11.31 5.06 1.56
C LEU A 236 -12.63 4.46 1.07
N MET A 237 -13.74 4.65 1.82
CA MET A 237 -15.08 4.27 1.37
C MET A 237 -15.48 5.03 0.11
N ALA A 238 -15.30 6.35 0.09
CA ALA A 238 -15.64 7.17 -1.07
C ALA A 238 -14.83 6.75 -2.31
N ILE A 239 -13.51 6.56 -2.16
CA ILE A 239 -12.63 6.10 -3.24
C ILE A 239 -13.04 4.70 -3.72
N GLY A 240 -13.22 3.74 -2.80
CA GLY A 240 -13.55 2.36 -3.13
C GLY A 240 -14.92 2.22 -3.81
N ILE A 241 -15.95 2.89 -3.28
CA ILE A 241 -17.29 2.92 -3.88
C ILE A 241 -17.23 3.59 -5.25
N GLY A 242 -16.51 4.71 -5.39
CA GLY A 242 -16.34 5.40 -6.66
C GLY A 242 -15.75 4.50 -7.74
N LEU A 243 -14.65 3.80 -7.42
CA LEU A 243 -14.01 2.86 -8.34
C LEU A 243 -14.97 1.73 -8.75
N ILE A 244 -15.65 1.10 -7.78
CA ILE A 244 -16.60 0.02 -8.08
C ILE A 244 -17.76 0.52 -8.95
N ALA A 245 -18.33 1.68 -8.62
CA ALA A 245 -19.44 2.26 -9.38
C ALA A 245 -19.05 2.58 -10.83
N THR A 246 -17.81 3.02 -11.07
CA THR A 246 -17.33 3.28 -12.43
C THR A 246 -17.02 2.01 -13.21
N SER A 247 -16.57 0.94 -12.55
CA SER A 247 -16.11 -0.28 -13.22
C SER A 247 -17.18 -1.36 -13.38
N LEU A 248 -18.26 -1.32 -12.59
CA LEU A 248 -19.31 -2.33 -12.63
C LEU A 248 -20.17 -2.29 -13.93
N PRO A 249 -20.61 -1.12 -14.44
CA PRO A 249 -21.40 -1.05 -15.67
C PRO A 249 -20.72 -1.67 -16.91
N PRO A 250 -19.44 -1.36 -17.24
CA PRO A 250 -18.80 -1.94 -18.42
C PRO A 250 -18.59 -3.46 -18.31
N LEU A 251 -18.45 -4.01 -17.09
CA LEU A 251 -18.36 -5.45 -16.87
C LEU A 251 -19.70 -6.15 -17.11
N LEU A 252 -20.81 -5.56 -16.65
CA LEU A 252 -22.14 -6.12 -16.84
C LEU A 252 -22.59 -6.09 -18.31
N HIS A 253 -22.10 -5.14 -19.12
CA HIS A 253 -22.38 -5.10 -20.56
C HIS A 253 -21.56 -6.09 -21.39
N ARG A 254 -20.49 -6.67 -20.84
CA ARG A 254 -19.63 -7.66 -21.52
C ARG A 254 -19.94 -9.12 -21.15
N ALA A 255 -20.77 -9.35 -20.15
CA ALA A 255 -21.20 -10.67 -19.67
C ALA A 255 -22.54 -11.07 -20.31
#